data_AF-A0A162IJG0-F1
#
_entry.id   AF-A0A162IJG0-F1
#
_cell.length_a   1.000
_cell.length_b   1.000
_cell.length_c   1.000
_cell.angle_alpha   90.00
_cell.angle_beta   90.00
_cell.angle_gamma   90.00
#
_symmetry.space_group_name_H-M   'P 1'
#
loop_
_entity.id
_entity.type
_entity.pdbx_description
1 polymer ?
#
loop_
_entity_poly.entity_id
_entity_poly.type
_entity_poly.pdbx_seq_one_letter_code
_entity_poly.pdbx_strand_id
1 'polypeptide(L)'
;MHLKAEDVAVIVSPMLRAIQTAGIALKWLGVPFETDASWQEESDEPCNTGRPISSLCAGYRSLLDTTKLDPFWPDKQTLLNTDDYYLGSKTDDRGQRCVFELSQRPEKVVFVVSHGRFLSQSVTFCKFARADYRIFDFDVVWWREKSRKLTQDEFSKPYGGRGRSSPKESGRIMVIRYVEPAEW
;
A
#
# COMPACT_ATOMS: atom_id res chain seq x y z
N MET A 1 -8.04 18.90 11.59
CA MET A 1 -6.60 18.54 11.69
C MET A 1 -5.90 19.16 10.49
N HIS A 2 -5.03 20.15 10.69
CA HIS A 2 -4.14 20.60 9.61
C HIS A 2 -2.96 19.63 9.60
N LEU A 3 -2.96 18.67 8.66
CA LEU A 3 -1.82 17.79 8.44
C LEU A 3 -0.76 18.56 7.67
N LYS A 4 0.47 18.57 8.16
CA LYS A 4 1.62 19.06 7.38
C LYS A 4 2.09 17.96 6.43
N ALA A 5 2.88 18.33 5.42
CA ALA A 5 3.48 17.36 4.51
C ALA A 5 4.35 16.30 5.24
N GLU A 6 5.04 16.71 6.31
CA GLU A 6 5.85 15.81 7.17
C GLU A 6 5.02 14.80 7.98
N ASP A 7 3.72 15.06 8.17
CA ASP A 7 2.82 14.17 8.90
C ASP A 7 2.20 13.08 7.99
N VAL A 8 2.48 13.11 6.68
CA VAL A 8 1.78 12.30 5.69
C VAL A 8 2.76 11.59 4.76
N ALA A 9 2.62 10.27 4.65
CA ALA A 9 3.28 9.49 3.59
C ALA A 9 2.26 8.86 2.65
N VAL A 10 2.66 8.70 1.39
CA VAL A 10 1.93 7.92 0.39
C VAL A 10 2.84 6.82 -0.12
N ILE A 11 2.51 5.58 0.19
CA ILE A 11 3.17 4.38 -0.33
C ILE A 11 2.30 3.81 -1.44
N VAL A 12 2.89 3.53 -2.59
CA VAL A 12 2.16 3.04 -3.76
C VAL A 12 2.83 1.80 -4.32
N SER A 13 2.03 0.80 -4.68
CA SER A 13 2.51 -0.30 -5.49
C SER A 13 3.02 0.23 -6.84
N PRO A 14 4.17 -0.23 -7.35
CA PRO A 14 4.69 0.18 -8.66
C PRO A 14 3.86 -0.29 -9.87
N MET A 15 2.73 -0.95 -9.64
CA MET A 15 1.77 -1.31 -10.68
C MET A 15 1.03 -0.08 -11.18
N LEU A 16 0.95 0.09 -12.50
CA LEU A 16 0.35 1.28 -13.13
C LEU A 16 -1.06 1.61 -12.59
N ARG A 17 -1.91 0.59 -12.38
CA ARG A 17 -3.26 0.78 -11.82
C ARG A 17 -3.27 1.41 -10.42
N ALA A 18 -2.28 1.07 -9.59
CA ALA A 18 -2.15 1.65 -8.25
C ALA A 18 -1.64 3.09 -8.35
N ILE A 19 -0.64 3.35 -9.21
CA ILE A 19 -0.12 4.69 -9.49
C ILE A 19 -1.22 5.62 -10.03
N GLN A 20 -2.02 5.16 -10.99
CA GLN A 20 -3.15 5.93 -11.54
C GLN A 20 -4.19 6.24 -10.45
N THR A 21 -4.52 5.26 -9.60
CA THR A 21 -5.46 5.45 -8.49
C THR A 21 -4.93 6.47 -7.49
N ALA A 22 -3.65 6.37 -7.10
CA ALA A 22 -3.00 7.34 -6.23
C ALA A 22 -2.98 8.74 -6.86
N GLY A 23 -2.64 8.85 -8.14
CA GLY A 23 -2.64 10.13 -8.86
C GLY A 23 -4.02 10.77 -8.94
N ILE A 24 -5.09 9.99 -9.09
CA ILE A 24 -6.46 10.51 -9.09
C ILE A 24 -6.89 10.92 -7.68
N ALA A 25 -6.65 10.07 -6.67
CA ALA A 25 -7.24 10.21 -5.34
C ALA A 25 -6.41 11.05 -4.35
N LEU A 26 -5.08 11.07 -4.51
CA LEU A 26 -4.15 11.54 -3.47
C LEU A 26 -3.19 12.63 -3.95
N LYS A 27 -3.14 12.98 -5.25
CA LYS A 27 -2.21 14.02 -5.76
C LYS A 27 -2.33 15.37 -5.04
N TRP A 28 -3.52 15.67 -4.52
CA TRP A 28 -3.83 16.93 -3.83
C TRP A 28 -3.10 17.05 -2.47
N LEU A 29 -2.57 15.94 -1.93
CA LEU A 29 -1.75 15.94 -0.71
C LEU A 29 -0.40 16.64 -0.89
N GLY A 30 0.09 16.77 -2.14
CA GLY A 30 1.35 17.47 -2.42
C GLY A 30 2.62 16.75 -1.92
N VAL A 31 2.52 15.48 -1.49
CA VAL A 31 3.64 14.65 -1.07
C VAL A 31 4.06 13.67 -2.19
N PRO A 32 5.36 13.34 -2.31
CA PRO A 32 5.80 12.33 -3.28
C PRO A 32 5.24 10.96 -2.94
N PHE A 33 4.98 10.13 -3.97
CA PHE A 33 4.50 8.78 -3.80
C PHE A 33 5.70 7.82 -3.79
N GLU A 34 5.99 7.22 -2.63
CA GLU A 34 7.01 6.21 -2.47
C GLU A 34 6.57 4.93 -3.18
N THR A 35 7.23 4.58 -4.28
CA THR A 35 6.94 3.33 -4.99
C THR A 35 7.65 2.16 -4.33
N ASP A 36 6.91 1.16 -3.90
CA ASP A 36 7.45 0.01 -3.16
C ASP A 36 6.86 -1.31 -3.69
N ALA A 37 7.74 -2.17 -4.22
CA ALA A 37 7.38 -3.46 -4.81
C ALA A 37 6.78 -4.44 -3.79
N SER A 38 7.05 -4.26 -2.49
CA SER A 38 6.49 -5.10 -1.42
C SER A 38 4.96 -5.01 -1.36
N TRP A 39 4.37 -3.94 -1.91
CA TRP A 39 2.92 -3.71 -1.98
C TRP A 39 2.26 -4.22 -3.26
N GLN A 40 2.95 -5.00 -4.08
CA GLN A 40 2.38 -5.52 -5.33
C GLN A 40 1.36 -6.65 -5.13
N GLU A 41 0.49 -6.82 -6.13
CA GLU A 41 -0.49 -7.90 -6.17
C GLU A 41 0.21 -9.26 -6.22
N GLU A 42 -0.47 -10.25 -5.66
CA GLU A 42 0.03 -11.61 -5.48
C GLU A 42 -0.20 -12.49 -6.72
N SER A 43 0.06 -12.00 -7.93
CA SER A 43 -0.22 -12.72 -9.18
C SER A 43 0.94 -12.60 -10.16
N ASP A 44 1.14 -13.67 -10.91
CA ASP A 44 2.09 -13.85 -12.00
C ASP A 44 1.48 -13.56 -13.37
N GLU A 45 0.21 -13.17 -13.46
CA GLU A 45 -0.39 -12.81 -14.73
C GLU A 45 0.42 -11.68 -15.39
N PRO A 46 0.61 -11.67 -16.73
CA PRO A 46 1.44 -10.69 -17.42
C PRO A 46 1.04 -9.23 -17.18
N CYS A 47 -0.23 -8.97 -16.81
CA CYS A 47 -0.73 -7.65 -16.45
C CYS A 47 -0.31 -7.19 -15.03
N ASN A 48 0.26 -8.09 -14.24
CA ASN A 48 0.63 -7.96 -12.83
C ASN A 48 2.16 -8.06 -12.61
N THR A 49 2.98 -8.03 -13.66
CA THR A 49 4.44 -8.01 -13.53
C THR A 49 4.95 -6.60 -13.25
N GLY A 50 4.34 -5.57 -13.84
CA GLY A 50 4.72 -4.17 -13.65
C GLY A 50 5.20 -3.53 -14.94
N ARG A 51 5.89 -2.39 -14.84
CA ARG A 51 6.53 -1.71 -15.98
C ARG A 51 7.93 -1.24 -15.58
N PRO A 52 8.90 -1.18 -16.51
CA PRO A 52 10.22 -0.64 -16.23
C PRO A 52 10.16 0.78 -15.65
N ILE A 53 11.11 1.12 -14.77
CA ILE A 53 11.18 2.42 -14.09
C ILE A 53 11.16 3.58 -15.10
N SER A 54 11.87 3.44 -16.22
CA SER A 54 11.89 4.44 -17.30
C SER A 54 10.50 4.74 -17.86
N SER A 55 9.67 3.70 -18.03
CA SER A 55 8.28 3.83 -18.50
C SER A 55 7.39 4.50 -17.47
N LEU A 56 7.56 4.18 -16.18
CA LEU A 56 6.83 4.84 -15.08
C LEU A 56 7.20 6.33 -14.99
N CYS A 57 8.49 6.65 -15.04
CA CYS A 57 8.98 8.03 -14.99
C CYS A 57 8.47 8.87 -16.16
N ALA A 58 8.41 8.31 -17.38
CA ALA A 58 7.92 9.06 -18.54
C ALA A 58 6.50 9.63 -18.36
N GLY A 59 5.63 8.93 -17.61
CA GLY A 59 4.26 9.37 -17.34
C GLY A 59 4.02 10.06 -15.99
N TYR A 60 4.86 9.76 -14.98
CA TYR A 60 4.55 10.10 -13.58
C TYR A 60 5.75 10.62 -12.77
N ARG A 61 6.88 11.00 -13.41
CA ARG A 61 8.11 11.40 -12.71
C ARG A 61 7.93 12.48 -11.63
N SER A 62 7.02 13.43 -11.84
CA SER A 62 6.76 14.49 -10.85
C SER A 62 5.99 14.00 -9.61
N LEU A 63 5.42 12.80 -9.65
CA LEU A 63 4.63 12.21 -8.56
C LEU A 63 5.36 11.06 -7.85
N LEU A 64 6.31 10.39 -8.50
CA LEU A 64 6.90 9.15 -7.98
C LEU A 64 8.30 9.35 -7.42
N ASP A 65 8.51 8.83 -6.21
CA ASP A 65 9.82 8.50 -5.69
C ASP A 65 10.11 7.01 -5.95
N THR A 66 11.07 6.73 -6.84
CA THR A 66 11.44 5.39 -7.29
C THR A 66 12.71 4.83 -6.63
N THR A 67 13.25 5.53 -5.63
CA THR A 67 14.49 5.13 -4.94
C THR A 67 14.40 3.79 -4.21
N LYS A 68 13.19 3.35 -3.85
CA LYS A 68 12.91 2.05 -3.23
C LYS A 68 12.63 0.92 -4.22
N LEU A 69 12.59 1.21 -5.54
CA LEU A 69 12.48 0.16 -6.54
C LEU A 69 13.86 -0.40 -6.87
N ASP A 70 13.90 -1.71 -7.02
CA ASP A 70 15.08 -2.37 -7.54
C ASP A 70 15.37 -1.91 -8.98
N PRO A 71 16.63 -1.62 -9.36
CA PRO A 71 17.00 -1.23 -10.72
C PRO A 71 16.53 -2.19 -11.82
N PHE A 72 16.39 -3.48 -11.51
CA PHE A 72 15.96 -4.53 -12.42
C PHE A 72 14.43 -4.77 -12.39
N TRP A 73 13.67 -3.98 -11.64
CA TRP A 73 12.20 -3.95 -11.73
C TRP A 73 11.74 -3.78 -13.20
N PRO A 74 10.74 -4.56 -13.68
CA PRO A 74 9.82 -5.44 -12.95
C PRO A 74 10.24 -6.92 -12.89
N ASP A 75 11.51 -7.24 -13.14
CA ASP A 75 11.95 -8.63 -13.17
C ASP A 75 11.85 -9.27 -11.77
N LYS A 76 10.93 -10.22 -11.64
CA LYS A 76 10.67 -10.95 -10.38
C LYS A 76 11.54 -12.20 -10.25
N GLN A 77 12.20 -12.64 -11.32
CA GLN A 77 12.91 -13.91 -11.40
C GLN A 77 14.41 -13.74 -11.14
N THR A 78 15.03 -12.66 -11.60
CA THR A 78 16.48 -12.46 -11.46
C THR A 78 16.92 -11.84 -10.13
N LEU A 79 16.00 -11.22 -9.37
CA LEU A 79 16.33 -10.47 -8.15
C LEU A 79 16.22 -11.24 -6.86
N LEU A 80 15.42 -12.30 -6.85
CA LEU A 80 15.21 -13.12 -5.69
C LEU A 80 15.36 -14.55 -6.16
N ASN A 81 16.37 -15.27 -5.66
CA ASN A 81 16.48 -16.75 -5.75
C ASN A 81 15.33 -17.43 -4.98
N THR A 82 14.10 -16.93 -5.10
CA THR A 82 12.95 -17.38 -4.35
C THR A 82 11.75 -17.36 -5.28
N ASP A 83 11.38 -18.53 -5.77
CA ASP A 83 10.21 -18.72 -6.63
C ASP A 83 8.88 -18.26 -5.97
N ASP A 84 8.88 -17.94 -4.66
CA ASP A 84 7.67 -17.72 -3.88
C ASP A 84 7.54 -16.37 -3.17
N TYR A 85 8.48 -15.41 -3.24
CA TYR A 85 8.37 -14.20 -2.38
C TYR A 85 7.10 -13.36 -2.66
N TYR A 86 6.64 -13.38 -3.91
CA TYR A 86 5.44 -12.67 -4.35
C TYR A 86 4.23 -13.58 -4.59
N LEU A 87 4.39 -14.91 -4.38
CA LEU A 87 3.39 -15.93 -4.69
C LEU A 87 3.23 -16.91 -3.52
N GLY A 88 2.01 -17.29 -3.17
CA GLY A 88 1.78 -18.38 -2.21
C GLY A 88 2.18 -18.03 -0.76
N SER A 89 2.77 -18.99 -0.05
CA SER A 89 2.92 -18.97 1.42
C SER A 89 3.78 -17.84 1.98
N LYS A 90 4.73 -17.28 1.20
CA LYS A 90 5.56 -16.15 1.65
C LYS A 90 4.84 -14.81 1.56
N THR A 91 3.61 -14.79 1.01
CA THR A 91 2.86 -13.55 0.88
C THR A 91 2.34 -13.03 2.21
N ASP A 92 2.00 -13.94 3.13
CA ASP A 92 1.62 -13.58 4.50
C ASP A 92 2.81 -12.98 5.24
N ASP A 93 4.01 -13.58 5.13
CA ASP A 93 5.24 -13.01 5.68
C ASP A 93 5.54 -11.63 5.09
N ARG A 94 5.31 -11.43 3.78
CA ARG A 94 5.44 -10.13 3.13
C ARG A 94 4.43 -9.11 3.67
N GLY A 95 3.16 -9.50 3.83
CA GLY A 95 2.14 -8.66 4.44
C GLY A 95 2.49 -8.27 5.88
N GLN A 96 2.98 -9.22 6.68
CA GLN A 96 3.48 -8.95 8.03
C GLN A 96 4.78 -8.12 8.03
N ARG A 97 5.63 -8.23 7.02
CA ARG A 97 6.78 -7.34 6.90
C ARG A 97 6.33 -5.90 6.61
N CYS A 98 5.43 -5.72 5.64
CA CYS A 98 4.87 -4.43 5.26
C CYS A 98 4.23 -3.70 6.45
N VAL A 99 3.39 -4.38 7.23
CA VAL A 99 2.76 -3.73 8.41
C VAL A 99 3.78 -3.47 9.53
N PHE A 100 4.94 -4.16 9.55
CA PHE A 100 6.02 -3.89 10.52
C PHE A 100 6.75 -2.62 10.15
N GLU A 101 7.11 -2.50 8.88
CA GLU A 101 7.74 -1.29 8.36
C GLU A 101 6.84 -0.08 8.50
N LEU A 102 5.53 -0.24 8.26
CA LEU A 102 4.55 0.80 8.59
C LEU A 102 4.67 1.19 10.06
N SER A 103 4.60 0.26 11.02
CA SER A 103 4.61 0.63 12.44
C SER A 103 5.87 1.36 12.93
N GLN A 104 6.96 1.39 12.14
CA GLN A 104 8.19 2.14 12.44
C GLN A 104 8.23 3.53 11.81
N ARG A 105 7.20 3.90 11.04
CA ARG A 105 7.16 5.16 10.31
C ARG A 105 6.88 6.35 11.22
N PRO A 106 7.52 7.51 10.97
CA PRO A 106 7.31 8.71 11.78
C PRO A 106 6.04 9.49 11.44
N GLU A 107 5.41 9.25 10.29
CA GLU A 107 4.26 10.00 9.82
C GLU A 107 2.99 9.69 10.63
N LYS A 108 2.14 10.69 10.86
CA LYS A 108 0.87 10.53 11.59
C LYS A 108 -0.20 9.81 10.77
N VAL A 109 -0.12 9.93 9.45
CA VAL A 109 -1.04 9.27 8.51
C VAL A 109 -0.25 8.69 7.34
N VAL A 110 -0.47 7.41 7.04
CA VAL A 110 0.11 6.76 5.87
C VAL A 110 -1.00 6.27 4.97
N PHE A 111 -1.00 6.75 3.73
CA PHE A 111 -1.84 6.23 2.66
C PHE A 111 -1.08 5.14 1.92
N VAL A 112 -1.67 3.96 1.84
CA VAL A 112 -1.12 2.84 1.09
C VAL A 112 -2.04 2.52 -0.08
N VAL A 113 -1.54 2.62 -1.30
CA VAL A 113 -2.30 2.28 -2.52
C VAL A 113 -1.78 0.98 -3.10
N SER A 114 -2.57 -0.08 -2.93
CA SER A 114 -2.19 -1.45 -3.27
C SER A 114 -3.36 -2.17 -3.95
N HIS A 115 -3.46 -3.49 -3.77
CA HIS A 115 -4.35 -4.36 -4.51
C HIS A 115 -5.24 -5.16 -3.59
N GLY A 116 -6.43 -5.50 -4.10
CA GLY A 116 -7.49 -6.07 -3.28
C GLY A 116 -7.09 -7.42 -2.67
N ARG A 117 -6.41 -8.28 -3.44
CA ARG A 117 -6.06 -9.62 -2.94
C ARG A 117 -5.00 -9.51 -1.86
N PHE A 118 -3.87 -8.86 -2.15
CA PHE A 118 -2.80 -8.62 -1.18
C PHE A 118 -3.30 -7.95 0.12
N LEU A 119 -4.06 -6.87 0.01
CA LEU A 119 -4.58 -6.17 1.20
C LEU A 119 -5.54 -7.04 2.02
N SER A 120 -6.36 -7.85 1.35
CA SER A 120 -7.37 -8.68 2.02
C SER A 120 -6.84 -10.00 2.58
N GLN A 121 -5.77 -10.56 2.01
CA GLN A 121 -5.27 -11.89 2.39
C GLN A 121 -4.10 -11.81 3.35
N SER A 122 -3.19 -10.85 3.16
CA SER A 122 -1.93 -10.83 3.92
C SER A 122 -1.72 -9.61 4.80
N VAL A 123 -2.51 -8.54 4.62
CA VAL A 123 -2.29 -7.26 5.35
C VAL A 123 -3.38 -7.00 6.41
N THR A 124 -4.65 -6.93 5.98
CA THR A 124 -5.73 -6.40 6.84
C THR A 124 -6.79 -7.44 7.20
N PHE A 125 -6.90 -8.53 6.42
CA PHE A 125 -8.00 -9.50 6.52
C PHE A 125 -9.40 -8.91 6.27
N CYS A 126 -9.48 -7.71 5.69
CA CYS A 126 -10.70 -7.03 5.31
C CYS A 126 -10.91 -7.08 3.78
N LYS A 127 -12.16 -7.21 3.33
CA LYS A 127 -12.49 -7.18 1.91
C LYS A 127 -12.51 -5.74 1.38
N PHE A 128 -11.88 -5.53 0.23
CA PHE A 128 -11.90 -4.25 -0.49
C PHE A 128 -12.75 -4.36 -1.74
N ALA A 129 -13.65 -3.40 -1.95
CA ALA A 129 -14.28 -3.21 -3.24
C ALA A 129 -13.31 -2.53 -4.24
N ARG A 130 -13.77 -2.27 -5.46
CA ARG A 130 -12.98 -1.58 -6.49
C ARG A 130 -12.86 -0.09 -6.16
N ALA A 131 -11.64 0.46 -6.31
CA ALA A 131 -11.27 1.80 -5.85
C ALA A 131 -11.83 2.16 -4.47
N ASP A 132 -11.85 1.17 -3.59
CA ASP A 132 -12.31 1.32 -2.23
C ASP A 132 -11.21 1.95 -1.38
N TYR A 133 -11.61 2.66 -0.33
CA TYR A 133 -10.70 3.00 0.76
C TYR A 133 -11.22 2.46 2.09
N ARG A 134 -10.27 2.08 2.95
CA ARG A 134 -10.54 1.61 4.31
C ARG A 134 -9.56 2.28 5.26
N ILE A 135 -10.02 2.61 6.47
CA ILE A 135 -9.21 3.29 7.48
C ILE A 135 -8.89 2.29 8.59
N PHE A 136 -7.65 2.28 9.02
CA PHE A 136 -7.15 1.41 10.07
C PHE A 136 -6.32 2.18 11.08
N ASP A 137 -6.33 1.69 12.31
CA ASP A 137 -5.43 2.08 13.38
C ASP A 137 -4.58 0.88 13.80
N PHE A 138 -3.38 1.13 14.33
CA PHE A 138 -2.60 0.09 14.99
C PHE A 138 -3.25 -0.28 16.33
N ASP A 139 -3.40 -1.57 16.60
CA ASP A 139 -3.87 -2.05 17.89
C ASP A 139 -2.86 -1.70 18.99
N VAL A 140 -3.34 -1.15 20.11
CA VAL A 140 -2.52 -0.71 21.25
C VAL A 140 -1.91 -1.90 21.99
N VAL A 141 -2.61 -3.04 22.03
CA VAL A 141 -2.12 -4.29 22.65
C VAL A 141 -0.89 -4.80 21.89
N TRP A 142 -0.74 -4.38 20.63
CA TRP A 142 0.31 -4.84 19.74
C TRP A 142 1.72 -4.40 20.09
N TRP A 143 1.84 -3.19 20.62
CA TRP A 143 3.13 -2.63 21.02
C TRP A 143 3.87 -3.52 22.03
N ARG A 144 3.17 -4.46 22.67
CA ARG A 144 3.72 -5.38 23.67
C ARG A 144 4.04 -6.79 23.15
N GLU A 145 3.32 -7.35 22.16
CA GLU A 145 3.33 -8.82 21.91
C GLU A 145 3.60 -9.31 20.47
N LYS A 146 3.89 -8.45 19.49
CA LYS A 146 4.33 -8.86 18.13
C LYS A 146 3.40 -9.86 17.36
N SER A 147 2.08 -9.99 17.62
CA SER A 147 1.13 -10.85 16.84
C SER A 147 -0.14 -10.15 16.22
N ARG A 148 -0.13 -9.70 14.96
CA ARG A 148 -0.95 -8.54 14.41
C ARG A 148 -2.45 -8.69 14.36
N LYS A 149 -3.17 -7.57 14.60
CA LYS A 149 -4.34 -7.14 13.83
C LYS A 149 -4.40 -5.61 13.71
N LEU A 150 -4.35 -5.08 12.48
CA LEU A 150 -4.81 -3.71 12.22
C LEU A 150 -6.30 -3.66 12.57
N THR A 151 -6.73 -2.63 13.30
CA THR A 151 -8.15 -2.48 13.63
C THR A 151 -8.79 -1.55 12.62
N GLN A 152 -9.74 -2.07 11.86
CA GLN A 152 -10.50 -1.26 10.92
C GLN A 152 -11.38 -0.27 11.69
N ASP A 153 -11.34 0.99 11.30
CA ASP A 153 -12.17 2.05 11.86
C ASP A 153 -13.65 1.83 11.52
N GLU A 154 -14.53 2.06 12.50
CA GLU A 154 -15.98 1.85 12.44
C GLU A 154 -16.66 2.62 11.30
N PHE A 155 -16.20 3.83 10.98
CA PHE A 155 -16.77 4.63 9.89
C PHE A 155 -16.55 3.94 8.54
N SER A 156 -15.38 3.32 8.36
CA SER A 156 -15.04 2.65 7.10
C SER A 156 -15.59 1.23 6.97
N LYS A 157 -16.05 0.58 8.06
CA LYS A 157 -16.58 -0.80 8.06
C LYS A 157 -17.80 -1.02 7.16
N PRO A 158 -18.93 -0.29 7.33
CA PRO A 158 -20.18 -0.64 6.67
C PRO A 158 -20.23 -0.34 5.16
N TYR A 159 -19.52 0.69 4.68
CA TYR A 159 -19.72 1.18 3.31
C TYR A 159 -18.50 1.15 2.42
N GLY A 160 -17.29 1.20 3.00
CA GLY A 160 -16.07 1.51 2.25
C GLY A 160 -16.19 2.87 1.53
N GLY A 161 -15.08 3.38 1.06
CA GLY A 161 -15.08 4.53 0.17
C GLY A 161 -15.23 4.12 -1.29
N ARG A 162 -16.43 3.71 -1.72
CA ARG A 162 -16.66 3.22 -3.10
C ARG A 162 -16.22 4.25 -4.15
N GLY A 163 -15.04 4.07 -4.74
CA GLY A 163 -14.57 4.87 -5.87
C GLY A 163 -15.34 4.55 -7.16
N ARG A 164 -15.41 5.53 -8.08
CA ARG A 164 -16.15 5.41 -9.36
C ARG A 164 -15.30 4.87 -10.54
N SER A 165 -14.16 4.23 -10.29
CA SER A 165 -13.27 3.75 -11.37
C SER A 165 -13.79 2.48 -12.03
N SER A 166 -13.41 2.26 -13.30
CA SER A 166 -13.84 1.11 -14.08
C SER A 166 -13.37 -0.25 -13.50
N PRO A 167 -14.08 -1.36 -13.78
CA PRO A 167 -13.86 -2.69 -13.20
C PRO A 167 -12.46 -3.30 -13.23
N LYS A 168 -11.63 -2.93 -14.20
CA LYS A 168 -10.44 -3.72 -14.58
C LYS A 168 -9.10 -3.10 -14.15
N GLU A 169 -9.09 -1.86 -13.63
CA GLU A 169 -7.84 -1.06 -13.53
C GLU A 169 -7.71 -0.24 -12.24
N SER A 170 -8.38 -0.63 -11.14
CA SER A 170 -8.37 0.17 -9.90
C SER A 170 -7.44 -0.37 -8.82
N GLY A 171 -6.56 0.46 -8.30
CA GLY A 171 -5.91 0.29 -6.99
C GLY A 171 -6.90 0.42 -5.83
N ARG A 172 -6.49 0.02 -4.63
CA ARG A 172 -7.30 0.05 -3.39
C ARG A 172 -6.49 0.83 -2.37
N ILE A 173 -7.14 1.66 -1.57
CA ILE A 173 -6.48 2.57 -0.64
C ILE A 173 -6.67 2.05 0.79
N MET A 174 -5.59 1.74 1.47
CA MET A 174 -5.58 1.53 2.91
C MET A 174 -5.04 2.82 3.53
N VAL A 175 -5.82 3.44 4.40
CA VAL A 175 -5.40 4.62 5.17
C VAL A 175 -5.06 4.13 6.57
N ILE A 176 -3.86 4.41 7.03
CA ILE A 176 -3.42 4.08 8.39
C ILE A 176 -3.25 5.38 9.14
N ARG A 177 -3.89 5.47 10.32
CA ARG A 177 -3.67 6.57 11.25
C ARG A 177 -2.85 6.06 12.42
N TYR A 178 -1.88 6.86 12.84
CA TYR A 178 -1.19 6.67 14.09
C TYR A 178 -1.94 7.48 15.13
N VAL A 179 -2.52 6.78 16.08
CA VAL A 179 -3.07 7.42 17.27
C VAL A 179 -1.87 7.78 18.13
N GLU A 180 -1.67 9.07 18.41
CA GLU A 180 -0.72 9.48 19.45
C GLU A 180 -1.10 8.71 20.73
N PRO A 181 -0.16 8.03 21.41
CA PRO A 181 -0.48 7.42 22.69
C PRO A 181 -1.10 8.50 23.55
N ALA A 182 -2.32 8.27 24.06
CA ALA A 182 -2.88 9.15 25.07
C ALA A 182 -1.83 9.26 26.16
N GLU A 183 -1.34 10.48 26.43
CA GLU A 183 -0.44 10.71 27.56
C GLU A 183 -1.15 10.16 28.81
N TRP A 184 -0.62 9.06 29.35
CA TRP A 184 -1.08 8.43 30.58
C TRP A 184 -0.08 8.72 31.70
#